data_AF-A0A1Q2YSG0-F1
#
_entry.id   AF-A0A1Q2YSG0-F1
#
_cell.length_a   1.000
_cell.length_b   1.000
_cell.length_c   1.000
_cell.angle_alpha   90.00
_cell.angle_beta   90.00
_cell.angle_gamma   90.00
#
_symmetry.space_group_name_H-M   'P 1'
#
loop_
_entity.id
_entity.type
_entity.pdbx_description
1 polymer ?
#
loop_
_entity_poly.entity_id
_entity_poly.type
_entity_poly.pdbx_seq_one_letter_code
_entity_poly.pdbx_strand_id
1 'polypeptide(L)'
;MEKAIAHPTDSRLYERARHSLVTLAHKAGIALRQNYNRLAPRLAGQVGRYAHARQFRRMRKALRTLKGYTGRILRDVERKLGAVPDGPLRARIEQRIALVTRLLLQTPKSSRKLYALHEPEVDCIAKGKARVRYEFGTKVSIATTLAGGFVVGMRSQPGNPYDGHTLADALQQVETLTGQRPSLAVVDRGYRGHGVTATRVLVSGTSRGLTPRLRRLLRRRSAIEPEIGHMKTDGRLARCALKGTLGDALYAVLCGCGHNIRKILAHLRALLAALLAALRQAILTPISQASVPTGRTLLAGATA
;
A
#
# COMPACT_ATOMS: atom_id res chain seq x y z
N MET A 1 -2.30 0.64 -0.98
CA MET A 1 -1.04 1.37 -0.75
C MET A 1 -0.87 2.32 -1.90
N GLU A 2 -0.94 3.64 -1.68
CA GLU A 2 -0.83 4.59 -2.79
C GLU A 2 0.58 4.60 -3.35
N LYS A 3 0.72 4.92 -4.63
CA LYS A 3 2.03 5.15 -5.24
C LYS A 3 2.34 6.63 -5.20
N ALA A 4 3.64 6.96 -5.23
CA ALA A 4 4.13 8.33 -5.29
C ALA A 4 3.89 8.95 -6.69
N ILE A 5 2.62 9.02 -7.10
CA ILE A 5 2.19 9.64 -8.35
C ILE A 5 1.29 10.84 -8.04
N ALA A 6 1.32 11.84 -8.91
CA ALA A 6 0.32 12.88 -8.87
C ALA A 6 -1.03 12.35 -9.36
N HIS A 7 -2.12 12.97 -8.92
CA HIS A 7 -3.47 12.60 -9.38
C HIS A 7 -3.51 12.56 -10.92
N PRO A 8 -3.88 11.41 -11.51
CA PRO A 8 -3.79 11.22 -12.95
C PRO A 8 -4.91 11.99 -13.65
N THR A 9 -4.54 12.77 -14.66
CA THR A 9 -5.47 13.40 -15.60
C THR A 9 -4.96 13.18 -17.01
N ASP A 10 -5.88 12.97 -17.96
CA ASP A 10 -5.52 12.70 -19.36
C ASP A 10 -4.67 13.84 -19.94
N SER A 11 -5.01 15.10 -19.66
CA SER A 11 -4.25 16.26 -20.16
C SER A 11 -2.81 16.26 -19.66
N ARG A 12 -2.60 16.00 -18.36
CA ARG A 12 -1.26 15.92 -17.78
C ARG A 12 -0.49 14.74 -18.34
N LEU A 13 -1.16 13.60 -18.54
CA LEU A 13 -0.52 12.38 -19.02
C LEU A 13 -0.04 12.52 -20.48
N TYR A 14 -0.89 13.08 -21.37
CA TYR A 14 -0.48 13.40 -22.74
C TYR A 14 0.66 14.41 -22.78
N GLU A 15 0.60 15.48 -21.99
CA GLU A 15 1.67 16.47 -21.97
C GLU A 15 2.99 15.89 -21.44
N ARG A 16 2.94 15.06 -20.39
CA ARG A 16 4.13 14.37 -19.87
C ARG A 16 4.69 13.37 -20.89
N ALA A 17 3.85 12.69 -21.65
CA ALA A 17 4.27 11.78 -22.72
C ALA A 17 5.00 12.55 -23.83
N ARG A 18 4.37 13.60 -24.35
CA ARG A 18 4.95 14.49 -25.36
C ARG A 18 6.28 15.06 -24.89
N HIS A 19 6.33 15.65 -23.69
CA HIS A 19 7.55 16.23 -23.15
C HIS A 19 8.66 15.18 -23.04
N SER A 20 8.37 13.99 -22.50
CA SER A 20 9.37 12.93 -22.39
C SER A 20 9.91 12.48 -23.75
N LEU A 21 9.07 12.38 -24.78
CA LEU A 21 9.53 12.04 -26.13
C LEU A 21 10.42 13.14 -26.71
N VAL A 22 10.05 14.41 -26.54
CA VAL A 22 10.87 15.55 -26.99
C VAL A 22 12.24 15.57 -26.31
N THR A 23 12.29 15.35 -24.99
CA THR A 23 13.55 15.29 -24.25
C THR A 23 14.43 14.14 -24.72
N LEU A 24 13.87 12.96 -24.96
CA LEU A 24 14.64 11.82 -25.45
C LEU A 24 15.12 12.01 -26.89
N ALA A 25 14.27 12.57 -27.76
CA ALA A 25 14.62 12.93 -29.12
C ALA A 25 15.80 13.90 -29.17
N HIS A 26 15.76 14.96 -28.35
CA HIS A 26 16.88 15.91 -28.24
C HIS A 26 18.18 15.23 -27.81
N LYS A 27 18.13 14.33 -26.81
CA LYS A 27 19.30 13.59 -26.34
C LYS A 27 19.90 12.67 -27.41
N ALA A 28 19.06 12.16 -28.30
CA ALA A 28 19.48 11.29 -29.40
C ALA A 28 19.81 12.05 -30.69
N GLY A 29 19.85 13.39 -30.67
CA GLY A 29 20.10 14.20 -31.86
C GLY A 29 18.98 14.14 -32.91
N ILE A 30 17.79 13.66 -32.56
CA ILE A 30 16.65 13.59 -33.47
C ILE A 30 16.04 14.98 -33.65
N ALA A 31 16.21 15.57 -34.84
CA ALA A 31 15.55 16.81 -35.22
C ALA A 31 14.04 16.57 -35.44
N LEU A 32 13.18 17.08 -34.56
CA LEU A 32 11.72 16.94 -34.67
C LEU A 32 11.11 17.99 -35.59
N ARG A 33 10.14 17.61 -36.44
CA ARG A 33 9.41 18.55 -37.31
C ARG A 33 8.70 19.65 -36.52
N GLN A 34 8.09 19.27 -35.40
CA GLN A 34 7.48 20.16 -34.41
C GLN A 34 7.65 19.53 -33.03
N ASN A 35 7.76 20.35 -31.98
CA ASN A 35 7.86 19.86 -30.60
C ASN A 35 6.64 20.23 -29.72
N TYR A 36 5.85 21.23 -30.12
CA TYR A 36 4.71 21.79 -29.38
C TYR A 36 4.99 22.29 -27.95
N ASN A 37 6.25 22.64 -27.64
CA ASN A 37 6.65 23.09 -26.28
C ASN A 37 5.88 24.34 -25.82
N ARG A 38 5.44 25.21 -26.74
CA ARG A 38 4.65 26.41 -26.41
C ARG A 38 3.15 26.13 -26.27
N LEU A 39 2.61 25.22 -27.10
CA LEU A 39 1.16 25.02 -27.22
C LEU A 39 0.62 23.99 -26.23
N ALA A 40 1.33 22.87 -26.05
CA ALA A 40 0.81 21.74 -25.31
C ALA A 40 0.70 21.98 -23.79
N PRO A 41 1.67 22.62 -23.09
CA PRO A 41 1.51 22.98 -21.67
C PRO A 41 0.32 23.92 -21.41
N ARG A 42 0.15 24.94 -22.26
CA ARG A 42 -0.96 25.90 -22.16
C ARG A 42 -2.31 25.19 -22.31
N LEU A 43 -2.41 24.33 -23.31
CA LEU A 43 -3.62 23.57 -23.58
C LEU A 43 -3.92 22.56 -22.46
N ALA A 44 -2.90 21.92 -21.88
CA ALA A 44 -3.05 21.02 -20.73
C ALA A 44 -3.62 21.74 -19.50
N GLY A 45 -3.19 22.98 -19.24
CA GLY A 45 -3.76 23.84 -18.20
C GLY A 45 -5.20 24.27 -18.49
N GLN A 46 -5.51 24.62 -19.75
CA GLN A 46 -6.87 24.99 -20.17
C GLN A 46 -7.88 23.85 -19.99
N VAL A 47 -7.49 22.59 -20.19
CA VAL A 47 -8.37 21.43 -19.93
C VAL A 47 -8.92 21.45 -18.51
N GLY A 48 -8.08 21.74 -17.51
CA GLY A 48 -8.52 21.84 -16.11
C GLY A 48 -9.50 23.00 -15.88
N ARG A 49 -9.25 24.15 -16.51
CA ARG A 49 -10.15 25.31 -16.44
C ARG A 49 -11.51 25.03 -17.07
N TYR A 50 -11.54 24.36 -18.22
CA TYR A 50 -12.79 23.96 -18.86
C TYR A 50 -13.55 22.93 -18.01
N ALA A 51 -12.85 22.00 -17.36
CA ALA A 51 -13.48 21.05 -16.44
C ALA A 51 -14.13 21.76 -15.25
N HIS A 52 -13.40 22.70 -14.62
CA HIS A 52 -13.90 23.52 -13.52
C HIS A 52 -15.14 24.33 -13.93
N ALA A 53 -15.10 24.99 -15.09
CA ALA A 53 -16.21 25.75 -15.64
C ALA A 53 -17.33 24.88 -16.27
N ARG A 54 -17.26 23.54 -16.13
CA ARG A 54 -18.23 22.57 -16.71
C ARG A 54 -18.38 22.65 -18.24
N GLN A 55 -17.40 23.23 -18.94
CA GLN A 55 -17.37 23.38 -20.40
C GLN A 55 -16.84 22.12 -21.09
N PHE A 56 -17.53 20.98 -20.90
CA PHE A 56 -17.01 19.67 -21.31
C PHE A 56 -16.81 19.50 -22.82
N ARG A 57 -17.58 20.20 -23.67
CA ARG A 57 -17.36 20.18 -25.13
C ARG A 57 -15.98 20.77 -25.49
N ARG A 58 -15.64 21.92 -24.91
CA ARG A 58 -14.33 22.59 -25.09
C ARG A 58 -13.20 21.74 -24.50
N MET A 59 -13.42 21.20 -23.30
CA MET A 59 -12.50 20.27 -22.64
C MET A 59 -12.15 19.07 -23.54
N ARG A 60 -13.15 18.38 -24.09
CA ARG A 60 -12.94 17.23 -24.99
C ARG A 60 -12.21 17.63 -26.28
N LYS A 61 -12.50 18.79 -26.85
CA LYS A 61 -11.76 19.31 -28.02
C LYS A 61 -10.28 19.53 -27.68
N ALA A 62 -9.99 20.19 -26.57
CA ALA A 62 -8.62 20.41 -26.10
C ALA A 62 -7.86 19.11 -25.84
N LEU A 63 -8.50 18.12 -25.20
CA LEU A 63 -7.93 16.79 -24.99
C LEU A 63 -7.61 16.07 -26.30
N ARG A 64 -8.51 16.12 -27.30
CA ARG A 64 -8.25 15.53 -28.64
C ARG A 64 -7.04 16.19 -29.31
N THR A 65 -6.91 17.50 -29.20
CA THR A 65 -5.77 18.23 -29.74
C THR A 65 -4.46 17.85 -29.03
N LEU A 66 -4.44 17.73 -27.69
CA LEU A 66 -3.27 17.24 -26.93
C LEU A 66 -2.87 15.82 -27.32
N LYS A 67 -3.86 14.93 -27.45
CA LYS A 67 -3.64 13.56 -27.94
C LYS A 67 -3.01 13.59 -29.34
N GLY A 68 -3.50 14.47 -30.22
CA GLY A 68 -2.95 14.69 -31.55
C GLY A 68 -1.51 15.20 -31.57
N TYR A 69 -1.16 16.17 -30.71
CA TYR A 69 0.23 16.62 -30.55
C TYR A 69 1.14 15.47 -30.12
N THR A 70 0.74 14.73 -29.10
CA THR A 70 1.50 13.58 -28.57
C THR A 70 1.71 12.53 -29.65
N GLY A 71 0.67 12.15 -30.39
CA GLY A 71 0.76 11.18 -31.48
C GLY A 71 1.54 11.65 -32.71
N ARG A 72 1.65 12.97 -32.95
CA ARG A 72 2.54 13.50 -33.99
C ARG A 72 4.01 13.39 -33.59
N ILE A 73 4.35 13.69 -32.33
CA ILE A 73 5.72 13.51 -31.82
C ILE A 73 6.11 12.04 -31.85
N LEU A 74 5.25 11.15 -31.36
CA LEU A 74 5.50 9.71 -31.36
C LEU A 74 5.91 9.21 -32.75
N ARG A 75 5.08 9.47 -33.76
CA ARG A 75 5.33 9.04 -35.14
C ARG A 75 6.60 9.63 -35.73
N ASP A 76 6.94 10.88 -35.37
CA ASP A 76 8.17 11.50 -35.87
C ASP A 76 9.42 10.90 -35.24
N VAL A 77 9.37 10.56 -33.96
CA VAL A 77 10.45 9.84 -33.26
C VAL A 77 10.57 8.42 -33.82
N GLU A 78 9.47 7.69 -33.99
CA GLU A 78 9.46 6.32 -34.55
C GLU A 78 10.13 6.25 -35.93
N ARG A 79 9.79 7.17 -36.84
CA ARG A 79 10.38 7.21 -38.19
C ARG A 79 11.88 7.48 -38.21
N LYS A 80 12.40 8.18 -37.19
CA LYS A 80 13.82 8.58 -37.10
C LYS A 80 14.62 7.68 -36.17
N LEU A 81 13.97 6.70 -35.53
CA LEU A 81 14.62 5.81 -34.57
C LEU A 81 15.74 4.98 -35.21
N GLY A 82 15.59 4.59 -36.48
CA GLY A 82 16.61 3.80 -37.19
C GLY A 82 17.96 4.51 -37.36
N ALA A 83 18.00 5.84 -37.25
CA ALA A 83 19.23 6.62 -37.28
C ALA A 83 19.92 6.73 -35.90
N VAL A 84 19.27 6.23 -34.84
CA VAL A 84 19.84 6.23 -33.49
C VAL A 84 20.66 4.95 -33.30
N PRO A 85 21.96 5.04 -32.93
CA PRO A 85 22.78 3.87 -32.66
C PRO A 85 22.21 2.99 -31.55
N ASP A 86 22.50 1.69 -31.60
CA ASP A 86 22.13 0.77 -30.54
C ASP A 86 22.79 1.13 -29.22
N GLY A 87 22.04 0.96 -28.13
CA GLY A 87 22.54 1.22 -26.78
C GLY A 87 21.46 1.66 -25.80
N PRO A 88 21.87 2.05 -24.58
CA PRO A 88 20.93 2.36 -23.49
C PRO A 88 19.97 3.50 -23.82
N LEU A 89 20.39 4.48 -24.63
CA LEU A 89 19.53 5.59 -25.03
C LEU A 89 18.42 5.14 -25.99
N ARG A 90 18.76 4.34 -27.01
CA ARG A 90 17.79 3.77 -27.94
C ARG A 90 16.77 2.88 -27.23
N ALA A 91 17.23 1.98 -26.35
CA ALA A 91 16.35 1.14 -25.53
C ALA A 91 15.36 1.98 -24.68
N ARG A 92 15.82 3.09 -24.09
CA ARG A 92 14.94 4.02 -23.34
C ARG A 92 13.93 4.73 -24.24
N ILE A 93 14.29 5.06 -25.47
CA ILE A 93 13.37 5.64 -26.47
C ILE A 93 12.31 4.61 -26.84
N GLU A 94 12.70 3.38 -27.13
CA GLU A 94 11.80 2.27 -27.47
C GLU A 94 10.82 1.97 -26.34
N GLN A 95 11.30 1.87 -25.09
CA GLN A 95 10.44 1.73 -23.90
C GLN A 95 9.45 2.90 -23.78
N ARG A 96 9.90 4.13 -24.05
CA ARG A 96 9.01 5.30 -24.01
C ARG A 96 7.99 5.26 -25.14
N ILE A 97 8.38 4.89 -26.35
CA ILE A 97 7.50 4.70 -27.50
C ILE A 97 6.41 3.70 -27.12
N ALA A 98 6.77 2.51 -26.62
CA ALA A 98 5.81 1.48 -26.22
C ALA A 98 4.77 2.00 -25.20
N LEU A 99 5.22 2.74 -24.17
CA LEU A 99 4.33 3.34 -23.18
C LEU A 99 3.41 4.41 -23.76
N VAL A 100 3.91 5.27 -24.66
CA VAL A 100 3.11 6.32 -25.28
C VAL A 100 2.14 5.74 -26.31
N THR A 101 2.52 4.70 -27.04
CA THR A 101 1.63 3.94 -27.93
C THR A 101 0.47 3.34 -27.14
N ARG A 102 0.74 2.66 -26.02
CA ARG A 102 -0.30 2.16 -25.09
C ARG A 102 -1.21 3.30 -24.61
N LEU A 103 -0.64 4.45 -24.23
CA LEU A 103 -1.41 5.63 -23.81
C LEU A 103 -2.33 6.17 -24.93
N LEU A 104 -1.87 6.19 -26.18
CA LEU A 104 -2.68 6.71 -27.28
C LEU A 104 -3.80 5.74 -27.69
N LEU A 105 -3.61 4.43 -27.49
CA LEU A 105 -4.61 3.40 -27.77
C LEU A 105 -5.65 3.25 -26.65
N GLN A 106 -5.32 3.60 -25.40
CA GLN A 106 -6.24 3.40 -24.28
C GLN A 106 -7.52 4.25 -24.41
N THR A 107 -8.63 3.67 -24.00
CA THR A 107 -9.96 4.28 -23.95
C THR A 107 -10.47 4.35 -22.52
N PRO A 108 -11.62 5.02 -22.24
CA PRO A 108 -12.20 5.04 -20.91
C PRO A 108 -12.43 3.66 -20.29
N LYS A 109 -12.79 2.65 -21.10
CA LYS A 109 -13.12 1.28 -20.67
C LYS A 109 -11.97 0.27 -20.81
N SER A 110 -10.79 0.71 -21.23
CA SER A 110 -9.63 -0.19 -21.35
C SER A 110 -9.30 -0.82 -20.00
N SER A 111 -8.99 -2.12 -19.99
CA SER A 111 -8.38 -2.78 -18.83
C SER A 111 -6.94 -2.32 -18.67
N ARG A 112 -6.41 -2.36 -17.43
CA ARG A 112 -5.01 -1.98 -17.11
C ARG A 112 -4.63 -0.63 -17.75
N LYS A 113 -5.33 0.44 -17.40
CA LYS A 113 -5.03 1.78 -17.94
C LYS A 113 -3.71 2.31 -17.40
N LEU A 114 -3.03 3.10 -18.22
CA LEU A 114 -1.87 3.86 -17.80
C LEU A 114 -2.33 5.12 -17.06
N TYR A 115 -2.00 5.21 -15.77
CA TYR A 115 -2.27 6.39 -14.95
C TYR A 115 -1.02 7.28 -14.79
N ALA A 116 0.17 6.69 -14.85
CA ALA A 116 1.44 7.40 -14.76
C ALA A 116 2.52 6.77 -15.65
N LEU A 117 3.22 7.60 -16.42
CA LEU A 117 4.28 7.14 -17.36
C LEU A 117 5.54 6.56 -16.72
N HIS A 118 5.70 6.76 -15.41
CA HIS A 118 6.89 6.38 -14.64
C HIS A 118 6.55 5.32 -13.58
N GLU A 119 5.29 4.86 -13.57
CA GLU A 119 4.74 3.78 -12.75
C GLU A 119 3.61 3.11 -13.56
N PRO A 120 3.93 2.40 -14.66
CA PRO A 120 2.93 1.87 -15.58
C PRO A 120 2.08 0.72 -15.02
N GLU A 121 2.45 0.18 -13.86
CA GLU A 121 1.79 -0.91 -13.13
C GLU A 121 0.80 -0.43 -12.07
N VAL A 122 0.69 0.88 -11.82
CA VAL A 122 -0.26 1.45 -10.86
C VAL A 122 -1.71 1.06 -11.21
N ASP A 123 -2.44 0.56 -10.22
CA ASP A 123 -3.87 0.32 -10.33
C ASP A 123 -4.70 1.53 -9.88
N CYS A 124 -5.91 1.65 -10.42
CA CYS A 124 -6.95 2.51 -9.89
C CYS A 124 -7.87 1.69 -8.98
N ILE A 125 -7.95 2.10 -7.72
CA ILE A 125 -8.72 1.40 -6.68
C ILE A 125 -9.87 2.31 -6.27
N ALA A 126 -11.10 1.89 -6.57
CA ALA A 126 -12.29 2.61 -6.13
C ALA A 126 -12.41 2.56 -4.60
N LYS A 127 -12.77 3.70 -4.02
CA LYS A 127 -13.00 3.84 -2.59
C LYS A 127 -14.46 4.18 -2.35
N GLY A 128 -15.05 3.58 -1.32
CA GLY A 128 -16.41 3.90 -0.86
C GLY A 128 -16.52 5.23 -0.08
N LYS A 129 -15.56 6.17 -0.24
CA LYS A 129 -15.53 7.44 0.50
C LYS A 129 -16.00 8.57 -0.41
N ALA A 130 -16.89 9.43 0.10
CA ALA A 130 -17.47 10.53 -0.69
C ALA A 130 -16.43 11.53 -1.24
N ARG A 131 -15.43 11.87 -0.42
CA ARG A 131 -14.40 12.89 -0.74
C ARG A 131 -13.26 12.38 -1.64
N VAL A 132 -12.88 11.11 -1.49
CA VAL A 132 -11.82 10.47 -2.28
C VAL A 132 -12.43 9.22 -2.90
N ARG A 133 -12.80 9.32 -4.18
CA ARG A 133 -13.49 8.23 -4.91
C ARG A 133 -12.52 7.18 -5.44
N TYR A 134 -11.28 7.57 -5.72
CA TYR A 134 -10.26 6.71 -6.29
C TYR A 134 -8.92 6.96 -5.60
N GLU A 135 -8.22 5.87 -5.31
CA GLU A 135 -6.81 5.86 -4.92
C GLU A 135 -6.01 5.20 -6.05
N PHE A 136 -4.75 5.62 -6.21
CA PHE A 136 -3.88 5.09 -7.25
C PHE A 136 -2.66 4.43 -6.61
N GLY A 137 -2.54 3.13 -6.79
CA GLY A 137 -1.41 2.36 -6.32
C GLY A 137 -1.68 0.88 -6.39
N THR A 138 -1.23 0.13 -5.39
CA THR A 138 -1.29 -1.33 -5.40
C THR A 138 -2.10 -1.80 -4.20
N LYS A 139 -2.99 -2.77 -4.42
CA LYS A 139 -3.72 -3.41 -3.32
C LYS A 139 -2.72 -4.19 -2.47
N VAL A 140 -2.93 -4.23 -1.16
CA VAL A 140 -2.07 -5.00 -0.25
C VAL A 140 -2.98 -5.84 0.64
N SER A 141 -2.78 -7.16 0.60
CA SER A 141 -3.37 -8.08 1.58
C SER A 141 -2.53 -8.06 2.85
N ILE A 142 -3.19 -7.98 4.00
CA ILE A 142 -2.56 -7.88 5.32
C ILE A 142 -3.23 -8.91 6.22
N ALA A 143 -2.42 -9.77 6.82
CA ALA A 143 -2.85 -10.74 7.81
C ALA A 143 -2.18 -10.41 9.16
N THR A 144 -3.01 -10.23 10.19
CA THR A 144 -2.54 -9.99 11.56
C THR A 144 -3.03 -11.08 12.50
N THR A 145 -2.25 -11.37 13.54
CA THR A 145 -2.72 -12.23 14.63
C THR A 145 -3.94 -11.61 15.31
N LEU A 146 -4.93 -12.43 15.65
CA LEU A 146 -6.13 -11.96 16.37
C LEU A 146 -5.78 -11.43 17.77
N ALA A 147 -4.77 -12.01 18.40
CA ALA A 147 -4.22 -11.54 19.67
C ALA A 147 -2.90 -10.81 19.41
N GLY A 148 -2.76 -9.59 19.94
CA GLY A 148 -1.54 -8.79 19.80
C GLY A 148 -1.40 -8.05 18.47
N GLY A 149 -2.13 -8.40 17.41
CA GLY A 149 -2.14 -7.64 16.15
C GLY A 149 -0.78 -7.62 15.44
N PHE A 150 0.01 -8.68 15.55
CA PHE A 150 1.28 -8.80 14.83
C PHE A 150 1.01 -9.15 13.37
N VAL A 151 1.71 -8.50 12.45
CA VAL A 151 1.64 -8.79 11.03
C VAL A 151 2.35 -10.11 10.76
N VAL A 152 1.61 -11.10 10.28
CA VAL A 152 2.11 -12.45 9.94
C VAL A 152 1.97 -12.78 8.45
N GLY A 153 1.44 -11.84 7.68
CA GLY A 153 1.41 -11.89 6.22
C GLY A 153 1.15 -10.49 5.68
N MET A 154 1.88 -10.12 4.63
CA MET A 154 1.71 -8.85 3.94
C MET A 154 2.15 -8.98 2.50
N ARG A 155 1.22 -8.83 1.55
CA ARG A 155 1.46 -9.11 0.13
C ARG A 155 0.83 -8.07 -0.76
N SER A 156 1.61 -7.50 -1.67
CA SER A 156 1.09 -6.66 -2.76
C SER A 156 0.30 -7.51 -3.77
N GLN A 157 -0.83 -6.99 -4.22
CA GLN A 157 -1.76 -7.63 -5.14
C GLN A 157 -1.99 -6.72 -6.36
N PRO A 158 -1.10 -6.77 -7.38
CA PRO A 158 -1.21 -5.95 -8.58
C PRO A 158 -2.39 -6.42 -9.46
N GLY A 159 -2.93 -5.50 -10.27
CA GLY A 159 -4.07 -5.75 -11.16
C GLY A 159 -5.44 -5.56 -10.48
N ASN A 160 -5.46 -4.99 -9.27
CA ASN A 160 -6.66 -4.78 -8.45
C ASN A 160 -7.63 -6.00 -8.41
N PRO A 161 -7.15 -7.19 -7.96
CA PRO A 161 -8.00 -8.37 -7.88
C PRO A 161 -9.12 -8.20 -6.86
N TYR A 162 -10.19 -8.99 -7.01
CA TYR A 162 -11.23 -9.09 -6.00
C TYR A 162 -10.68 -9.72 -4.71
N ASP A 163 -11.03 -9.15 -3.54
CA ASP A 163 -10.43 -9.51 -2.26
C ASP A 163 -10.59 -11.02 -1.94
N GLY A 164 -11.76 -11.60 -2.22
CA GLY A 164 -12.02 -13.02 -2.03
C GLY A 164 -11.02 -13.93 -2.75
N HIS A 165 -10.60 -13.57 -3.96
CA HIS A 165 -9.62 -14.35 -4.74
C HIS A 165 -8.20 -14.29 -4.17
N THR A 166 -7.92 -13.34 -3.27
CA THR A 166 -6.59 -13.16 -2.68
C THR A 166 -6.40 -13.92 -1.35
N LEU A 167 -7.46 -14.52 -0.80
CA LEU A 167 -7.40 -15.13 0.54
C LEU A 167 -6.48 -16.36 0.59
N ALA A 168 -6.54 -17.22 -0.44
CA ALA A 168 -5.72 -18.42 -0.51
C ALA A 168 -4.23 -18.07 -0.46
N ASP A 169 -3.79 -17.15 -1.32
CA ASP A 169 -2.41 -16.65 -1.36
C ASP A 169 -1.97 -15.99 -0.06
N ALA A 170 -2.88 -15.28 0.61
CA ALA A 170 -2.59 -14.65 1.89
C ALA A 170 -2.36 -15.70 2.99
N LEU A 171 -3.20 -16.74 3.05
CA LEU A 171 -3.05 -17.82 4.02
C LEU A 171 -1.80 -18.67 3.75
N GLN A 172 -1.50 -18.95 2.47
CA GLN A 172 -0.26 -19.62 2.07
C GLN A 172 0.96 -18.81 2.52
N GLN A 173 0.93 -17.48 2.37
CA GLN A 173 2.01 -16.63 2.84
C GLN A 173 2.18 -16.73 4.37
N VAL A 174 1.07 -16.71 5.14
CA VAL A 174 1.14 -16.88 6.60
C VAL A 174 1.77 -18.23 6.98
N GLU A 175 1.36 -19.30 6.31
CA GLU A 175 1.91 -20.65 6.55
C GLU A 175 3.40 -20.71 6.21
N THR A 176 3.82 -20.10 5.10
CA THR A 176 5.23 -20.03 4.70
C THR A 176 6.07 -19.26 5.72
N LEU A 177 5.56 -18.14 6.24
CA LEU A 177 6.32 -17.27 7.15
C LEU A 177 6.35 -17.78 8.59
N THR A 178 5.31 -18.49 9.03
CA THR A 178 5.19 -18.94 10.42
C THR A 178 5.47 -20.43 10.60
N GLY A 179 5.57 -21.19 9.50
CA GLY A 179 5.61 -22.65 9.51
C GLY A 179 4.28 -23.29 9.97
N GLN A 180 3.24 -22.50 10.18
CA GLN A 180 1.96 -22.98 10.71
C GLN A 180 0.79 -22.46 9.89
N ARG A 181 -0.05 -23.40 9.44
CA ARG A 181 -1.31 -23.07 8.82
C ARG A 181 -2.31 -22.53 9.85
N PRO A 182 -2.95 -21.38 9.62
CA PRO A 182 -4.00 -20.90 10.50
C PRO A 182 -5.19 -21.87 10.51
N SER A 183 -5.60 -22.30 11.70
CA SER A 183 -6.84 -23.09 11.88
C SER A 183 -8.10 -22.24 11.70
N LEU A 184 -8.00 -20.93 11.94
CA LEU A 184 -9.08 -19.96 11.82
C LEU A 184 -8.58 -18.66 11.20
N ALA A 185 -9.30 -18.16 10.19
CA ALA A 185 -9.14 -16.83 9.63
C ALA A 185 -10.44 -16.03 9.81
N VAL A 186 -10.33 -14.75 10.18
CA VAL A 186 -11.49 -13.87 10.35
C VAL A 186 -11.33 -12.70 9.39
N VAL A 187 -12.29 -12.51 8.49
CA VAL A 187 -12.14 -11.65 7.32
C VAL A 187 -13.35 -10.73 7.11
N ASP A 188 -13.12 -9.65 6.36
CA ASP A 188 -14.18 -8.74 5.95
C ASP A 188 -15.13 -9.34 4.91
N ARG A 189 -16.27 -8.67 4.74
CA ARG A 189 -17.31 -9.08 3.79
C ARG A 189 -16.82 -9.12 2.34
N GLY A 190 -15.78 -8.36 2.02
CA GLY A 190 -15.14 -8.36 0.70
C GLY A 190 -14.50 -9.71 0.33
N TYR A 191 -14.24 -10.58 1.30
CA TYR A 191 -13.64 -11.90 1.08
C TYR A 191 -14.67 -13.01 0.81
N ARG A 192 -15.93 -12.69 0.51
CA ARG A 192 -16.92 -13.72 0.12
C ARG A 192 -16.48 -14.43 -1.17
N GLY A 193 -16.89 -15.69 -1.32
CA GLY A 193 -16.53 -16.48 -2.50
C GLY A 193 -15.04 -16.85 -2.57
N HIS A 194 -14.36 -16.93 -1.42
CA HIS A 194 -12.91 -17.17 -1.35
C HIS A 194 -12.46 -18.59 -1.74
N GLY A 195 -13.35 -19.59 -1.78
CA GLY A 195 -13.02 -20.97 -2.16
C GLY A 195 -12.13 -21.77 -1.19
N VAL A 196 -11.47 -21.12 -0.22
CA VAL A 196 -10.66 -21.80 0.81
C VAL A 196 -11.48 -22.77 1.67
N THR A 197 -11.05 -24.04 1.74
CA THR A 197 -11.67 -25.11 2.54
C THR A 197 -10.84 -25.54 3.74
N ALA A 198 -9.52 -25.63 3.60
CA ALA A 198 -8.67 -26.23 4.62
C ALA A 198 -8.26 -25.29 5.78
N THR A 199 -8.74 -24.03 5.77
CA THR A 199 -8.73 -23.14 6.95
C THR A 199 -10.17 -22.72 7.21
N ARG A 200 -10.62 -22.75 8.47
CA ARG A 200 -11.96 -22.26 8.82
C ARG A 200 -12.00 -20.74 8.64
N VAL A 201 -12.86 -20.24 7.75
CA VAL A 201 -12.98 -18.79 7.50
C VAL A 201 -14.27 -18.25 8.10
N LEU A 202 -14.17 -17.22 8.94
CA LEU A 202 -15.30 -16.45 9.44
C LEU A 202 -15.38 -15.11 8.69
N VAL A 203 -16.38 -15.00 7.84
CA VAL A 203 -16.67 -13.75 7.11
C VAL A 203 -17.57 -12.84 7.95
N SER A 204 -17.27 -11.54 7.97
CA SER A 204 -18.11 -10.56 8.65
C SER A 204 -19.56 -10.55 8.14
N GLY A 205 -20.51 -10.34 9.06
CA GLY A 205 -21.95 -10.40 8.79
C GLY A 205 -22.57 -11.79 8.88
N THR A 206 -21.78 -12.84 9.16
CA THR A 206 -22.31 -14.16 9.51
C THR A 206 -22.96 -14.11 10.90
N SER A 207 -24.24 -14.47 10.98
CA SER A 207 -25.02 -14.46 12.23
C SER A 207 -25.46 -15.86 12.69
N ARG A 208 -25.71 -16.77 11.74
CA ARG A 208 -26.20 -18.14 11.99
C ARG A 208 -25.06 -19.09 12.37
N GLY A 209 -25.33 -20.02 13.29
CA GLY A 209 -24.41 -21.12 13.64
C GLY A 209 -23.13 -20.70 14.36
N LEU A 210 -23.06 -19.51 14.94
CA LEU A 210 -21.87 -19.02 15.66
C LEU A 210 -21.98 -19.25 17.17
N THR A 211 -21.00 -19.95 17.73
CA THR A 211 -20.80 -20.03 19.18
C THR A 211 -20.43 -18.66 19.77
N PRO A 212 -20.64 -18.43 21.08
CA PRO A 212 -20.27 -17.16 21.73
C PRO A 212 -18.79 -16.76 21.53
N ARG A 213 -17.88 -17.76 21.52
CA ARG A 213 -16.45 -17.57 21.25
C ARG A 213 -16.20 -17.04 19.84
N LEU A 214 -16.79 -17.67 18.82
CA LEU A 214 -16.61 -17.26 17.42
C LEU A 214 -17.21 -15.86 17.17
N ARG A 215 -18.33 -15.54 17.82
CA ARG A 215 -18.93 -14.20 17.75
C ARG A 215 -18.00 -13.14 18.35
N ARG A 216 -17.28 -13.45 19.44
CA ARG A 216 -16.26 -12.57 20.02
C ARG A 216 -15.07 -12.36 19.08
N LEU A 217 -14.56 -13.42 18.45
CA LEU A 217 -13.46 -13.33 17.49
C LEU A 217 -13.87 -12.53 16.24
N LEU A 218 -15.09 -12.74 15.75
CA LEU A 218 -15.65 -11.99 14.62
C LEU A 218 -15.75 -10.49 14.92
N ARG A 219 -16.11 -10.12 16.15
CA ARG A 219 -16.07 -8.71 16.59
C ARG A 219 -14.64 -8.18 16.65
N ARG A 220 -13.69 -8.96 17.19
CA ARG A 220 -12.29 -8.55 17.32
C ARG A 220 -11.60 -8.28 15.98
N ARG A 221 -12.11 -8.79 14.86
CA ARG A 221 -11.61 -8.48 13.51
C ARG A 221 -11.48 -6.98 13.25
N SER A 222 -12.37 -6.12 13.78
CA SER A 222 -12.23 -4.67 13.59
C SER A 222 -10.94 -4.08 14.18
N ALA A 223 -10.23 -4.83 15.04
CA ALA A 223 -8.92 -4.42 15.54
C ALA A 223 -7.84 -4.38 14.46
N ILE A 224 -8.04 -4.97 13.27
CA ILE A 224 -7.09 -4.82 12.16
C ILE A 224 -7.04 -3.38 11.62
N GLU A 225 -8.14 -2.64 11.72
CA GLU A 225 -8.24 -1.26 11.22
C GLU A 225 -7.27 -0.30 11.93
N PRO A 226 -7.19 -0.25 13.28
CA PRO A 226 -6.18 0.55 13.95
C PRO A 226 -4.74 0.08 13.63
N GLU A 227 -4.49 -1.22 13.47
CA GLU A 227 -3.16 -1.70 13.06
C GLU A 227 -2.77 -1.17 11.67
N ILE A 228 -3.70 -1.21 10.71
CA ILE A 228 -3.52 -0.60 9.38
C ILE A 228 -3.34 0.92 9.49
N GLY A 229 -4.05 1.57 10.42
CA GLY A 229 -3.87 2.97 10.76
C GLY A 229 -2.43 3.28 11.18
N HIS A 230 -1.90 2.56 12.17
CA HIS A 230 -0.52 2.68 12.62
C HIS A 230 0.49 2.37 11.52
N MET A 231 0.24 1.35 10.69
CA MET A 231 1.10 1.08 9.53
C MET A 231 1.12 2.23 8.53
N LYS A 232 0.01 2.95 8.34
CA LYS A 232 -0.04 4.09 7.42
C LYS A 232 0.64 5.33 7.99
N THR A 233 0.33 5.69 9.23
CA THR A 233 0.82 6.91 9.88
C THR A 233 2.26 6.76 10.32
N ASP A 234 2.56 5.70 11.07
CA ASP A 234 3.88 5.48 11.69
C ASP A 234 4.80 4.65 10.78
N GLY A 235 4.20 3.77 9.96
CA GLY A 235 4.92 2.81 9.11
C GLY A 235 5.07 3.20 7.64
N ARG A 236 4.64 4.40 7.25
CA ARG A 236 4.69 4.92 5.86
C ARG A 236 3.94 4.09 4.81
N LEU A 237 3.09 3.13 5.21
CA LEU A 237 2.30 2.31 4.29
C LEU A 237 1.34 3.14 3.42
N ALA A 238 1.05 4.38 3.82
CA ALA A 238 0.20 5.29 3.06
C ALA A 238 0.69 5.49 1.62
N ARG A 239 2.02 5.58 1.41
CA ARG A 239 2.61 5.87 0.10
C ARG A 239 3.90 5.08 -0.12
N CYS A 240 3.90 4.22 -1.14
CA CYS A 240 5.07 3.47 -1.58
C CYS A 240 6.00 4.36 -2.42
N ALA A 241 7.29 4.35 -2.04
CA ALA A 241 8.35 5.09 -2.71
C ALA A 241 9.15 4.23 -3.72
N LEU A 242 9.06 2.90 -3.62
CA LEU A 242 9.78 1.98 -4.51
C LEU A 242 9.07 1.83 -5.86
N LYS A 243 9.82 1.51 -6.91
CA LYS A 243 9.33 1.40 -8.30
C LYS A 243 8.87 -0.01 -8.65
N GLY A 244 7.82 -0.10 -9.48
CA GLY A 244 7.35 -1.36 -10.05
C GLY A 244 6.74 -2.33 -9.04
N THR A 245 6.30 -3.49 -9.54
CA THR A 245 5.62 -4.53 -8.74
C THR A 245 6.53 -5.16 -7.69
N LEU A 246 7.80 -5.39 -8.02
CA LEU A 246 8.79 -5.89 -7.05
C LEU A 246 9.00 -4.88 -5.91
N GLY A 247 9.15 -3.60 -6.26
CA GLY A 247 9.25 -2.53 -5.26
C GLY A 247 8.03 -2.48 -4.34
N ASP A 248 6.82 -2.65 -4.89
CA ASP A 248 5.60 -2.71 -4.09
C ASP A 248 5.56 -3.91 -3.14
N ALA A 249 5.98 -5.08 -3.60
CA ALA A 249 6.06 -6.29 -2.78
C ALA A 249 7.03 -6.11 -1.61
N LEU A 250 8.25 -5.64 -1.90
CA LEU A 250 9.27 -5.36 -0.89
C LEU A 250 8.81 -4.30 0.11
N TYR A 251 8.25 -3.19 -0.38
CA TYR A 251 7.78 -2.10 0.47
C TYR A 251 6.68 -2.56 1.42
N ALA A 252 5.72 -3.35 0.92
CA ALA A 252 4.64 -3.89 1.74
C ALA A 252 5.20 -4.75 2.89
N VAL A 253 6.10 -5.70 2.59
CA VAL A 253 6.72 -6.57 3.61
C VAL A 253 7.49 -5.73 4.64
N LEU A 254 8.31 -4.79 4.20
CA LEU A 254 9.10 -3.92 5.10
C LEU A 254 8.21 -3.06 6.02
N CYS A 255 7.08 -2.56 5.53
CA CYS A 255 6.10 -1.86 6.37
C CYS A 255 5.55 -2.78 7.48
N GLY A 256 5.24 -4.04 7.16
CA GLY A 256 4.79 -5.04 8.11
C GLY A 256 5.86 -5.37 9.16
N CYS A 257 7.09 -5.63 8.73
CA CYS A 257 8.23 -5.85 9.62
C CYS A 257 8.45 -4.66 10.56
N GLY A 258 8.45 -3.44 10.02
CA GLY A 258 8.62 -2.22 10.80
C GLY A 258 7.52 -2.04 11.85
N HIS A 259 6.29 -2.45 11.54
CA HIS A 259 5.19 -2.42 12.51
C HIS A 259 5.42 -3.42 13.65
N ASN A 260 5.81 -4.66 13.35
CA ASN A 260 6.13 -5.64 14.38
C ASN A 260 7.30 -5.18 15.27
N ILE A 261 8.37 -4.64 14.68
CA ILE A 261 9.52 -4.10 15.44
C ILE A 261 9.07 -2.99 16.39
N ARG A 262 8.22 -2.05 15.95
CA ARG A 262 7.70 -0.99 16.82
C ARG A 262 6.93 -1.56 18.02
N LYS A 263 6.14 -2.61 17.83
CA LYS A 263 5.39 -3.27 18.92
C LYS A 263 6.32 -3.97 19.90
N ILE A 264 7.30 -4.71 19.40
CA ILE A 264 8.31 -5.38 20.24
C ILE A 264 9.05 -4.34 21.07
N LEU A 265 9.52 -3.25 20.43
CA LEU A 265 10.22 -2.18 21.13
C LEU A 265 9.36 -1.47 22.18
N ALA A 266 8.06 -1.27 21.91
CA ALA A 266 7.15 -0.70 22.89
C ALA A 266 7.01 -1.61 24.13
N HIS A 267 6.91 -2.93 23.92
CA HIS A 267 6.85 -3.89 25.02
C HIS A 267 8.16 -3.93 25.81
N LEU A 268 9.31 -3.99 25.14
CA LEU A 268 10.63 -3.99 25.79
C LEU A 268 10.86 -2.70 26.61
N ARG A 269 10.42 -1.54 26.11
CA ARG A 269 10.49 -0.28 26.86
C ARG A 269 9.63 -0.30 28.12
N ALA A 270 8.42 -0.84 28.05
CA ALA A 270 7.54 -0.98 29.21
C ALA A 270 8.12 -1.96 30.24
N LEU A 271 8.68 -3.08 29.79
CA LEU A 271 9.37 -4.04 30.65
C LEU A 271 10.58 -3.41 31.34
N LEU A 272 11.43 -2.69 30.60
CA LEU A 272 12.57 -1.99 31.17
C LEU A 272 12.14 -0.97 32.23
N ALA A 273 11.09 -0.18 31.95
CA ALA A 273 10.56 0.78 32.92
C ALA A 273 10.06 0.09 34.21
N ALA A 274 9.39 -1.06 34.08
CA ALA A 274 8.93 -1.85 35.22
C ALA A 274 10.10 -2.41 36.05
N LEU A 275 11.15 -2.91 35.38
CA LEU A 275 12.36 -3.40 36.06
C LEU A 275 13.10 -2.27 36.80
N LEU A 276 13.23 -1.09 36.19
CA LEU A 276 13.84 0.07 36.83
C LEU A 276 13.02 0.56 38.02
N ALA A 277 11.68 0.55 37.93
CA ALA A 277 10.81 0.89 39.04
C ALA A 277 10.93 -0.11 40.21
N ALA A 278 10.99 -1.41 39.91
CA ALA A 278 11.18 -2.45 40.92
C ALA A 278 12.55 -2.34 41.59
N LEU A 279 13.62 -2.09 40.83
CA LEU A 279 14.96 -1.87 41.37
C LEU A 279 15.01 -0.63 42.28
N ARG A 280 14.39 0.47 41.85
CA ARG A 280 14.28 1.69 42.67
C ARG A 280 13.53 1.43 43.97
N GLN A 281 12.44 0.67 43.93
CA GLN A 281 11.72 0.28 45.15
C GLN A 281 12.61 -0.57 46.06
N ALA A 282 13.29 -1.59 45.54
CA ALA A 282 14.18 -2.43 46.33
C ALA A 282 15.30 -1.62 47.03
N ILE A 283 15.87 -0.61 46.36
CA ILE A 283 16.90 0.27 46.93
C ILE A 283 16.33 1.22 47.98
N LEU A 284 15.14 1.77 47.74
CA LEU A 284 14.51 2.77 48.63
C LEU A 284 13.69 2.15 49.77
N THR A 285 13.50 0.83 49.78
CA THR A 285 12.82 0.16 50.90
C THR A 285 13.81 0.14 52.07
N PRO A 286 13.56 0.87 53.17
CA PRO A 286 14.42 0.74 54.34
C PRO A 286 14.34 -0.70 54.84
N ILE A 287 15.47 -1.23 55.29
CA ILE A 287 15.51 -2.47 56.10
C ILE A 287 14.79 -2.13 57.41
N SER A 288 13.45 -2.12 57.39
CA SER A 288 12.67 -2.08 58.61
C SER A 288 12.92 -3.40 59.30
N GLN A 289 13.62 -3.26 60.42
CA GLN A 289 14.16 -4.29 61.28
C GLN A 289 13.24 -5.49 61.40
N ALA A 290 13.81 -6.66 61.10
CA ALA A 290 13.28 -7.94 61.52
C ALA A 290 12.92 -7.85 63.00
N SER A 291 11.64 -7.99 63.31
CA SER A 291 11.17 -8.23 64.67
C SER A 291 11.86 -9.50 65.17
N VAL A 292 12.85 -9.33 66.03
CA VAL A 292 13.44 -10.42 66.81
C VAL A 292 12.30 -11.00 67.64
N PRO A 293 11.94 -12.29 67.50
CA PRO A 293 10.99 -12.91 68.41
C PRO A 293 11.68 -13.00 69.77
N THR A 294 11.27 -12.18 70.73
CA THR A 294 11.67 -12.31 72.13
C THR A 294 11.16 -13.65 72.64
N GLY A 295 12.07 -14.61 72.72
CA GLY A 295 11.85 -15.86 73.44
C GLY A 295 11.90 -15.66 74.96
N ARG A 296 11.28 -16.62 75.66
CA ARG A 296 11.06 -16.77 77.12
C ARG A 296 9.78 -16.07 77.60
N THR A 297 8.79 -16.79 78.14
CA THR A 297 8.94 -17.67 79.32
C THR A 297 8.06 -18.93 79.23
N LEU A 298 8.71 -20.10 79.19
CA LEU A 298 8.15 -21.36 79.70
C LEU A 298 8.58 -21.48 81.16
N LEU A 299 7.64 -21.42 82.09
CA LEU A 299 7.82 -21.92 83.45
C LEU A 299 6.60 -22.79 83.77
N ALA A 300 6.87 -24.09 83.84
CA ALA A 300 5.99 -25.11 84.37
C ALA A 300 6.11 -25.16 85.91
N GLY A 301 5.05 -25.65 86.56
CA GLY A 301 4.97 -25.98 87.99
C GLY A 301 3.59 -25.61 88.53
N ALA A 302 2.55 -26.46 88.41
CA ALA A 302 2.30 -27.66 89.22
C ALA A 302 2.49 -27.41 90.72
N THR A 303 1.40 -27.21 91.46
CA THR A 303 0.93 -28.08 92.58
C THR A 303 -0.25 -27.45 93.33
N ALA A 304 -1.21 -28.33 93.66
CA ALA A 304 -2.30 -28.26 94.66
C ALA A 304 -3.47 -27.31 94.40
#